data_AF-A0A4U1C6R1-F1
#
_entry.id   AF-A0A4U1C6R1-F1
#
_cell.length_a   1.000
_cell.length_b   1.000
_cell.length_c   1.000
_cell.angle_alpha   90.00
_cell.angle_beta   90.00
_cell.angle_gamma   90.00
#
_symmetry.space_group_name_H-M   'P 1'
#
loop_
_entity.id
_entity.type
_entity.pdbx_description
1 polymer ?
#
loop_
_entity_poly.entity_id
_entity_poly.type
_entity_poly.pdbx_seq_one_letter_code
_entity_poly.pdbx_strand_id
1 'polypeptide(L)'
;MMVFGSELHVLTMVCCLLEFGMCCYQLIYYLSFPQERRRFWYLWLLILLVFYNITGGLFPDPKIDMPIRLQNIIAYGSGFLMASYFPFYFYKAFNLKRLRFHAIYGVQFFLLLPYVIFFIIIYSRNGDLEFARSYGMIVPAIYSVVIFFAMLNAIRLKINGRKKSPYPYRIIDMVLVYAAVSPWVFMSAFAYFNVAQWIEVLMTNIGFLIITILFIARSVRQSRMEMSERLSKKQDWEELFGNHCETYRLSKREREIALLLCKGMTYRDIAGALFISERTVDNHVQRIFLKTEVNKKMDLQKKLGFVHLI
;
A
#
# COMPACT_ATOMS: atom_id res chain seq x y z
N MET A 1 -28.64 -12.19 10.53
CA MET A 1 -28.47 -12.34 11.98
C MET A 1 -27.81 -11.09 12.51
N MET A 2 -28.35 -10.54 13.60
CA MET A 2 -27.85 -9.32 14.23
C MET A 2 -26.79 -9.70 15.28
N VAL A 3 -25.69 -8.95 15.37
CA VAL A 3 -24.62 -9.24 16.33
C VAL A 3 -24.94 -8.55 17.66
N PHE A 4 -24.77 -9.28 18.77
CA PHE A 4 -24.85 -8.73 20.14
C PHE A 4 -26.16 -7.97 20.47
N GLY A 5 -27.27 -8.26 19.78
CA GLY A 5 -28.54 -7.55 19.99
C GLY A 5 -28.54 -6.07 19.54
N SER A 6 -27.56 -5.68 18.72
CA SER A 6 -27.47 -4.37 18.04
C SER A 6 -28.09 -4.43 16.63
N GLU A 7 -28.22 -3.28 15.97
CA GLU A 7 -28.62 -3.25 14.55
C GLU A 7 -27.51 -3.68 13.57
N LEU A 8 -26.31 -3.97 14.09
CA LEU A 8 -25.18 -4.37 13.28
C LEU A 8 -25.39 -5.77 12.69
N HIS A 9 -25.46 -5.84 11.36
CA HIS A 9 -25.42 -7.11 10.65
C HIS A 9 -24.07 -7.83 10.83
N VAL A 10 -24.10 -9.16 11.01
CA VAL A 10 -22.89 -10.01 11.05
C VAL A 10 -21.97 -9.72 9.87
N LEU A 11 -22.54 -9.47 8.69
CA LEU A 11 -21.79 -9.12 7.49
C LEU A 11 -20.93 -7.87 7.69
N THR A 12 -21.50 -6.78 8.22
CA THR A 12 -20.79 -5.52 8.46
C THR A 12 -19.67 -5.71 9.49
N MET A 13 -19.91 -6.50 10.55
CA MET A 13 -18.86 -6.83 11.52
C MET A 13 -17.69 -7.58 10.87
N VAL A 14 -17.98 -8.59 10.04
CA VAL A 14 -16.95 -9.33 9.31
C VAL A 14 -16.17 -8.42 8.35
N CYS A 15 -16.87 -7.54 7.62
CA CYS A 15 -16.24 -6.53 6.76
C CYS A 15 -15.29 -5.62 7.56
N CYS A 16 -15.74 -5.07 8.68
CA CYS A 16 -14.91 -4.22 9.54
C CYS A 16 -13.65 -4.94 10.06
N LEU A 17 -13.77 -6.22 10.48
CA LEU A 17 -12.63 -7.02 10.91
C LEU A 17 -11.63 -7.27 9.78
N LEU A 18 -12.14 -7.61 8.59
CA LEU A 18 -11.30 -7.79 7.40
C LEU A 18 -10.59 -6.48 7.04
N GLU A 19 -11.31 -5.36 6.99
CA GLU A 19 -10.75 -4.05 6.66
C GLU A 19 -9.72 -3.58 7.69
N PHE A 20 -9.95 -3.84 8.98
CA PHE A 20 -8.96 -3.56 10.02
C PHE A 20 -7.68 -4.36 9.79
N GLY A 21 -7.81 -5.67 9.49
CA GLY A 21 -6.67 -6.51 9.12
C GLY A 21 -5.93 -5.99 7.88
N MET A 22 -6.68 -5.56 6.85
CA MET A 22 -6.13 -4.93 5.64
C MET A 22 -5.36 -3.64 5.98
N CYS A 23 -5.93 -2.79 6.84
CA CYS A 23 -5.32 -1.54 7.26
C CYS A 23 -4.00 -1.79 8.02
N CYS A 24 -4.00 -2.71 8.98
CA CYS A 24 -2.80 -3.11 9.72
C CYS A 24 -1.70 -3.65 8.78
N TYR A 25 -2.06 -4.53 7.84
CA TYR A 25 -1.10 -5.04 6.86
C TYR A 25 -0.50 -3.92 6.00
N GLN A 26 -1.34 -3.03 5.46
CA GLN A 26 -0.88 -1.94 4.61
C GLN A 26 0.00 -0.95 5.40
N LEU A 27 -0.28 -0.75 6.69
CA LEU A 27 0.51 0.12 7.56
C LEU A 27 1.90 -0.47 7.79
N ILE A 28 2.00 -1.74 8.18
CA ILE A 28 3.28 -2.44 8.37
C ILE A 28 4.11 -2.40 7.09
N TYR A 29 3.47 -2.63 5.95
CA TYR A 29 4.18 -2.60 4.67
C TYR A 29 4.67 -1.19 4.32
N TYR A 30 3.83 -0.16 4.51
CA TYR A 30 4.23 1.22 4.25
C TYR A 30 5.40 1.65 5.15
N LEU A 31 5.39 1.27 6.43
CA LEU A 31 6.51 1.53 7.34
C LEU A 31 7.79 0.81 6.92
N SER A 32 7.67 -0.39 6.35
CA SER A 32 8.80 -1.17 5.82
C SER A 32 9.35 -0.57 4.51
N PHE A 33 8.50 0.04 3.68
CA PHE A 33 8.85 0.59 2.36
C PHE A 33 8.24 1.99 2.14
N PRO A 34 8.73 3.03 2.84
CA PRO A 34 8.14 4.37 2.83
C PRO A 34 8.23 5.10 1.48
N GLN A 35 9.06 4.60 0.55
CA GLN A 35 9.16 5.13 -0.80
C GLN A 35 7.86 4.94 -1.61
N GLU A 36 7.01 3.95 -1.26
CA GLU A 36 5.74 3.71 -1.94
C GLU A 36 4.61 4.62 -1.43
N ARG A 37 4.73 5.95 -1.67
CA ARG A 37 3.74 6.97 -1.25
C ARG A 37 2.29 6.70 -1.66
N ARG A 38 2.04 5.86 -2.66
CA ARG A 38 0.67 5.46 -3.06
C ARG A 38 -0.06 4.71 -1.94
N ARG A 39 0.64 3.83 -1.22
CA ARG A 39 0.05 3.04 -0.13
C ARG A 39 -0.35 3.92 1.04
N PHE A 40 0.41 4.98 1.31
CA PHE A 40 0.03 5.98 2.30
C PHE A 40 -1.35 6.59 2.02
N TRP A 41 -1.60 7.01 0.77
CA TRP A 41 -2.90 7.56 0.42
C TRP A 41 -4.02 6.51 0.45
N TYR A 42 -3.71 5.26 0.12
CA TYR A 42 -4.65 4.14 0.18
C TYR A 42 -4.98 3.73 1.62
N LEU A 43 -4.02 3.84 2.54
CA LEU A 43 -4.25 3.63 3.98
C LEU A 43 -5.33 4.56 4.52
N TRP A 44 -5.24 5.85 4.19
CA TRP A 44 -6.30 6.81 4.54
C TRP A 44 -7.66 6.43 3.93
N LEU A 45 -7.66 5.88 2.71
CA LEU A 45 -8.87 5.40 2.08
C LEU A 45 -9.50 4.22 2.86
N LEU A 46 -8.66 3.28 3.35
CA LEU A 46 -9.11 2.17 4.19
C LEU A 46 -9.57 2.63 5.57
N ILE A 47 -8.89 3.61 6.19
CA ILE A 47 -9.30 4.17 7.48
C ILE A 47 -10.69 4.82 7.37
N LEU A 48 -10.93 5.59 6.31
CA LEU A 48 -12.24 6.19 6.05
C LEU A 48 -13.31 5.12 5.77
N LEU A 49 -12.97 4.03 5.08
CA LEU A 49 -13.87 2.91 4.84
C LEU A 49 -14.27 2.21 6.15
N VAL A 50 -13.30 1.89 7.01
CA VAL A 50 -13.55 1.31 8.34
C VAL A 50 -14.43 2.23 9.16
N PHE A 51 -14.11 3.53 9.17
CA PHE A 51 -14.93 4.53 9.88
C PHE A 51 -16.36 4.58 9.34
N TYR A 52 -16.54 4.52 8.02
CA TYR A 52 -17.85 4.47 7.38
C TYR A 52 -18.63 3.21 7.77
N ASN A 53 -18.04 2.02 7.65
CA ASN A 53 -18.73 0.77 7.95
C ASN A 53 -19.08 0.63 9.44
N ILE A 54 -18.20 1.10 10.34
CA ILE A 54 -18.48 1.15 11.79
C ILE A 54 -19.63 2.11 12.08
N THR A 55 -19.54 3.37 11.61
CA THR A 55 -20.56 4.37 11.93
C THR A 55 -21.89 4.08 11.27
N GLY A 56 -21.92 3.67 9.99
CA GLY A 56 -23.14 3.26 9.31
C GLY A 56 -23.72 1.98 9.90
N GLY A 57 -22.89 1.05 10.35
CA GLY A 57 -23.35 -0.21 10.94
C GLY A 57 -23.86 -0.09 12.38
N LEU A 58 -23.35 0.87 13.15
CA LEU A 58 -23.74 1.10 14.55
C LEU A 58 -24.87 2.14 14.70
N PHE A 59 -24.99 3.08 13.76
CA PHE A 59 -25.89 4.22 13.90
C PHE A 59 -26.98 4.21 12.82
N PRO A 60 -28.23 4.58 13.18
CA PRO A 60 -28.68 4.94 14.54
C PRO A 60 -29.05 3.72 15.40
N ASP A 61 -28.61 3.69 16.66
CA ASP A 61 -29.06 2.73 17.67
C ASP A 61 -29.57 3.51 18.91
N PRO A 62 -30.88 3.43 19.25
CA PRO A 62 -31.45 4.08 20.42
C PRO A 62 -30.87 3.65 21.77
N LYS A 63 -30.16 2.52 21.83
CA LYS A 63 -29.52 2.00 23.06
C LYS A 63 -28.21 2.70 23.38
N ILE A 64 -27.61 3.38 22.40
CA ILE A 64 -26.37 4.14 22.60
C ILE A 64 -26.70 5.46 23.28
N ASP A 65 -25.94 5.82 24.32
CA ASP A 65 -26.08 7.08 25.09
C ASP A 65 -25.59 8.29 24.26
N MET A 66 -26.26 8.52 23.13
CA MET A 66 -25.99 9.59 22.19
C MET A 66 -27.28 9.96 21.46
N PRO A 67 -27.61 11.25 21.29
CA PRO A 67 -28.81 11.66 20.59
C PRO A 67 -28.88 11.07 19.17
N ILE A 68 -30.03 10.51 18.79
CA ILE A 68 -30.26 9.92 17.45
C ILE A 68 -29.91 10.92 16.33
N ARG A 69 -30.14 12.21 16.57
CA ARG A 69 -29.76 13.28 15.63
C ARG A 69 -28.25 13.29 15.38
N LEU A 70 -27.44 13.22 16.44
CA LEU A 70 -25.99 13.21 16.32
C LEU A 70 -25.50 11.93 15.66
N GLN A 71 -26.09 10.79 16.02
CA GLN A 71 -25.80 9.49 15.40
C GLN A 71 -26.02 9.54 13.88
N ASN A 72 -27.16 10.07 13.43
CA ASN A 72 -27.45 10.25 12.00
C ASN A 72 -26.46 11.21 11.33
N ILE A 73 -26.11 12.34 11.96
CA ILE A 73 -25.11 13.27 11.41
C ILE A 73 -23.77 12.55 11.19
N ILE A 74 -23.33 11.75 12.16
CA ILE A 74 -22.08 10.99 12.07
C ILE A 74 -22.15 9.92 10.98
N ALA A 75 -23.24 9.15 10.90
CA ALA A 75 -23.42 8.08 9.93
C ALA A 75 -23.43 8.61 8.48
N TYR A 76 -24.19 9.66 8.18
CA TYR A 76 -24.16 10.28 6.85
C TYR A 76 -22.82 10.98 6.59
N GLY A 77 -22.26 11.64 7.61
CA GLY A 77 -21.00 12.38 7.51
C GLY A 77 -19.81 11.50 7.13
N SER A 78 -19.73 10.28 7.67
CA SER A 78 -18.67 9.33 7.31
C SER A 78 -18.73 8.95 5.82
N GLY A 79 -19.92 8.77 5.26
CA GLY A 79 -20.12 8.52 3.82
C GLY A 79 -19.68 9.70 2.96
N PHE A 80 -20.04 10.93 3.36
CA PHE A 80 -19.59 12.15 2.68
C PHE A 80 -18.07 12.32 2.75
N LEU A 81 -17.46 12.08 3.91
CA LEU A 81 -16.00 12.12 4.08
C LEU A 81 -15.31 11.11 3.17
N MET A 82 -15.81 9.88 3.12
CA MET A 82 -15.27 8.83 2.26
C MET A 82 -15.37 9.22 0.78
N ALA A 83 -16.54 9.65 0.32
CA ALA A 83 -16.76 10.12 -1.06
C ALA A 83 -15.88 11.33 -1.42
N SER A 84 -15.73 12.27 -0.49
CA SER A 84 -14.94 13.50 -0.66
C SER A 84 -13.46 13.23 -0.90
N TYR A 85 -12.94 12.12 -0.35
CA TYR A 85 -11.52 11.82 -0.41
C TYR A 85 -11.12 11.19 -1.76
N PHE A 86 -12.05 10.61 -2.54
CA PHE A 86 -11.71 9.92 -3.79
C PHE A 86 -10.97 10.82 -4.80
N PRO A 87 -11.45 12.02 -5.17
CA PRO A 87 -10.76 12.84 -6.16
C PRO A 87 -9.37 13.25 -5.69
N PHE A 88 -9.21 13.52 -4.39
CA PHE A 88 -7.92 13.84 -3.79
C PHE A 88 -6.95 12.65 -3.82
N TYR A 89 -7.43 11.47 -3.43
CA TYR A 89 -6.66 10.22 -3.52
C TYR A 89 -6.16 9.99 -4.95
N PHE A 90 -7.04 10.09 -5.96
CA PHE A 90 -6.65 9.90 -7.36
C PHE A 90 -5.70 10.99 -7.86
N TYR A 91 -5.88 12.24 -7.45
CA TYR A 91 -4.98 13.35 -7.75
C TYR A 91 -3.57 13.09 -7.20
N LYS A 92 -3.44 12.66 -5.94
CA LYS A 92 -2.13 12.44 -5.29
C LYS A 92 -1.51 11.09 -5.60
N ALA A 93 -2.23 9.99 -5.40
CA ALA A 93 -1.70 8.63 -5.55
C ALA A 93 -1.36 8.31 -7.01
N PHE A 94 -2.20 8.76 -7.95
CA PHE A 94 -1.97 8.53 -9.37
C PHE A 94 -1.46 9.76 -10.10
N ASN A 95 -1.13 10.89 -9.46
CA ASN A 95 -0.63 12.10 -10.12
C ASN A 95 -1.50 12.49 -11.35
N LEU A 96 -2.81 12.61 -11.13
CA LEU A 96 -3.81 12.97 -12.15
C LEU A 96 -4.09 14.48 -12.07
N LYS A 97 -3.19 15.30 -12.62
CA LYS A 97 -3.27 16.77 -12.53
C LYS A 97 -4.60 17.37 -12.99
N ARG A 98 -5.31 16.73 -13.93
CA ARG A 98 -6.64 17.17 -14.41
C ARG A 98 -7.71 17.14 -13.32
N LEU A 99 -7.55 16.30 -12.29
CA LEU A 99 -8.47 16.23 -11.16
C LEU A 99 -8.23 17.31 -10.09
N ARG A 100 -7.24 18.20 -10.26
CA ARG A 100 -6.87 19.20 -9.25
C ARG A 100 -8.06 20.05 -8.80
N PHE A 101 -8.91 20.49 -9.73
CA PHE A 101 -10.10 21.27 -9.39
C PHE A 101 -11.06 20.48 -8.48
N HIS A 102 -11.42 19.26 -8.87
CA HIS A 102 -12.31 18.39 -8.08
C HIS A 102 -11.70 18.05 -6.72
N ALA A 103 -10.40 17.75 -6.68
CA ALA A 103 -9.67 17.36 -5.47
C ALA A 103 -9.54 18.47 -4.43
N ILE A 104 -9.50 19.74 -4.85
CA ILE A 104 -9.25 20.87 -3.94
C ILE A 104 -10.51 21.68 -3.68
N TYR A 105 -11.28 21.99 -4.72
CA TYR A 105 -12.40 22.94 -4.65
C TYR A 105 -13.75 22.26 -4.86
N GLY A 106 -13.90 21.48 -5.93
CA GLY A 106 -15.20 20.97 -6.33
C GLY A 106 -15.84 20.10 -5.24
N VAL A 107 -15.08 19.21 -4.60
CA VAL A 107 -15.57 18.41 -3.46
C VAL A 107 -16.04 19.28 -2.28
N GLN A 108 -15.36 20.39 -1.99
CA GLN A 108 -15.72 21.27 -0.88
C GLN A 108 -17.08 21.92 -1.13
N PHE A 109 -17.28 22.45 -2.33
CA PHE A 109 -18.50 23.18 -2.69
C PHE A 109 -19.69 22.27 -3.00
N PHE A 110 -19.48 21.11 -3.60
CA PHE A 110 -20.56 20.29 -4.14
C PHE A 110 -20.83 18.99 -3.36
N LEU A 111 -19.97 18.60 -2.41
CA LEU A 111 -20.24 17.49 -1.48
C LEU A 111 -20.31 17.98 -0.04
N LEU A 112 -19.24 18.58 0.47
CA LEU A 112 -19.12 18.89 1.89
C LEU A 112 -19.99 20.07 2.32
N LEU A 113 -20.05 21.14 1.51
CA LEU A 113 -20.89 22.30 1.83
C LEU A 113 -22.40 21.95 1.89
N PRO A 114 -23.00 21.23 0.91
CA PRO A 114 -24.37 20.73 1.04
C PRO A 114 -24.58 19.88 2.30
N TYR A 115 -23.65 18.99 2.63
CA TYR A 115 -23.74 18.20 3.86
C TYR A 115 -23.76 19.09 5.12
N VAL A 116 -22.87 20.06 5.22
CA VAL A 116 -22.83 21.00 6.36
C VAL A 116 -24.16 21.76 6.47
N ILE A 117 -24.68 22.29 5.37
CA ILE A 117 -25.92 23.07 5.38
C ILE A 117 -27.11 22.20 5.80
N PHE A 118 -27.32 21.06 5.13
CA PHE A 118 -28.53 20.27 5.32
C PHE A 118 -28.48 19.36 6.54
N PHE A 119 -27.36 18.69 6.81
CA PHE A 119 -27.25 17.73 7.91
C PHE A 119 -26.76 18.38 9.21
N ILE A 120 -25.75 19.25 9.16
CA ILE A 120 -25.21 19.85 10.40
C ILE A 120 -26.10 21.02 10.87
N ILE A 121 -26.54 21.89 9.97
CA ILE A 121 -27.29 23.10 10.36
C ILE A 121 -28.80 22.85 10.37
N ILE A 122 -29.40 22.47 9.25
CA ILE A 122 -30.87 22.36 9.11
C ILE A 122 -31.42 21.19 9.92
N TYR A 123 -30.90 19.99 9.71
CA TYR A 123 -31.38 18.78 10.40
C TYR A 123 -31.19 18.85 11.92
N SER A 124 -30.07 19.42 12.39
CA SER A 124 -29.84 19.62 13.83
C SER A 124 -30.95 20.46 14.49
N ARG A 125 -31.44 21.49 13.78
CA ARG A 125 -32.52 22.38 14.25
C ARG A 125 -33.90 21.74 14.13
N ASN A 126 -34.25 21.27 12.93
CA ASN A 126 -35.62 20.87 12.61
C ASN A 126 -35.92 19.41 13.01
N GLY A 127 -34.88 18.56 13.15
CA GLY A 127 -35.01 17.14 13.45
C GLY A 127 -35.58 16.28 12.31
N ASP A 128 -35.90 16.87 11.16
CA ASP A 128 -36.47 16.19 10.00
C ASP A 128 -35.37 15.61 9.09
N LEU A 129 -35.14 14.30 9.23
CA LEU A 129 -34.14 13.58 8.44
C LEU A 129 -34.55 13.42 6.97
N GLU A 130 -35.84 13.22 6.71
CA GLU A 130 -36.36 13.02 5.35
C GLU A 130 -36.16 14.29 4.52
N PHE A 131 -36.42 15.46 5.12
CA PHE A 131 -36.13 16.74 4.47
C PHE A 131 -34.64 16.90 4.14
N ALA A 132 -33.76 16.63 5.12
CA ALA A 132 -32.32 16.78 4.92
C ALA A 132 -31.77 15.82 3.85
N ARG A 133 -32.26 14.57 3.82
CA ARG A 133 -31.88 13.57 2.82
C ARG A 133 -32.41 13.94 1.44
N SER A 134 -33.68 14.33 1.33
CA SER A 134 -34.33 14.59 0.03
C SER A 134 -33.72 15.79 -0.69
N TYR A 135 -33.49 16.90 0.02
CA TYR A 135 -32.96 18.13 -0.59
C TYR A 135 -31.43 18.22 -0.54
N GLY A 136 -30.83 17.77 0.57
CA GLY A 136 -29.38 17.86 0.77
C GLY A 136 -28.56 16.93 -0.13
N MET A 137 -29.19 15.88 -0.69
CA MET A 137 -28.51 14.93 -1.58
C MET A 137 -28.58 15.30 -3.07
N ILE A 138 -29.41 16.27 -3.47
CA ILE A 138 -29.60 16.60 -4.91
C ILE A 138 -28.28 17.07 -5.55
N VAL A 139 -27.62 18.07 -4.95
CA VAL A 139 -26.35 18.61 -5.47
C VAL A 139 -25.24 17.54 -5.42
N PRO A 140 -25.03 16.82 -4.29
CA PRO A 140 -24.08 15.72 -4.24
C PRO A 140 -24.33 14.61 -5.27
N ALA A 141 -25.58 14.23 -5.53
CA ALA A 141 -25.94 13.18 -6.48
C ALA A 141 -25.59 13.57 -7.92
N ILE A 142 -25.89 14.81 -8.33
CA ILE A 142 -25.52 15.30 -9.66
C ILE A 142 -23.98 15.36 -9.77
N TYR A 143 -23.33 15.85 -8.72
CA TYR A 143 -21.89 16.04 -8.73
C TYR A 143 -21.10 14.71 -8.65
N SER A 144 -21.64 13.66 -8.01
CA SER A 144 -21.00 12.34 -7.99
C SER A 144 -20.86 11.76 -9.41
N VAL A 145 -21.87 11.96 -10.26
CA VAL A 145 -21.84 11.59 -11.68
C VAL A 145 -20.79 12.41 -12.44
N VAL A 146 -20.70 13.71 -12.18
CA VAL A 146 -19.66 14.58 -12.78
C VAL A 146 -18.26 14.10 -12.40
N ILE A 147 -18.00 13.84 -11.12
CA ILE A 147 -16.71 13.32 -10.63
C ILE A 147 -16.40 11.98 -11.29
N PHE A 148 -17.36 11.07 -11.37
CA PHE A 148 -17.18 9.75 -11.98
C PHE A 148 -16.62 9.88 -13.40
N PHE A 149 -17.28 10.65 -14.26
CA PHE A 149 -16.82 10.87 -15.63
C PHE A 149 -15.52 11.68 -15.70
N ALA A 150 -15.32 12.66 -14.81
CA ALA A 150 -14.06 13.41 -14.74
C ALA A 150 -12.88 12.49 -14.40
N MET A 151 -13.07 11.56 -13.45
CA MET A 151 -12.08 10.56 -13.07
C MET A 151 -11.83 9.57 -14.21
N LEU A 152 -12.88 9.04 -14.84
CA LEU A 152 -12.76 8.15 -16.00
C LEU A 152 -11.95 8.79 -17.12
N ASN A 153 -12.27 10.04 -17.46
CA ASN A 153 -11.57 10.81 -18.49
C ASN A 153 -10.11 11.05 -18.11
N ALA A 154 -9.83 11.46 -16.87
CA ALA A 154 -8.46 11.66 -16.40
C ALA A 154 -7.62 10.38 -16.49
N ILE A 155 -8.20 9.23 -16.14
CA ILE A 155 -7.57 7.91 -16.24
C ILE A 155 -7.31 7.54 -17.71
N ARG A 156 -8.33 7.63 -18.58
CA ARG A 156 -8.21 7.32 -20.02
C ARG A 156 -7.10 8.14 -20.69
N LEU A 157 -7.07 9.44 -20.43
CA LEU A 157 -6.07 10.34 -21.00
C LEU A 157 -4.66 10.02 -20.49
N LYS A 158 -4.53 9.63 -19.22
CA LYS A 158 -3.24 9.19 -18.66
C LYS A 158 -2.75 7.88 -19.27
N ILE A 159 -3.66 6.98 -19.62
CA ILE A 159 -3.33 5.73 -20.31
C ILE A 159 -2.87 6.03 -21.74
N ASN A 160 -3.63 6.82 -22.49
CA ASN A 160 -3.33 7.15 -23.89
C ASN A 160 -2.06 7.99 -24.05
N GLY A 161 -1.76 8.87 -23.09
CA GLY A 161 -0.56 9.73 -23.12
C GLY A 161 0.76 9.01 -22.77
N ARG A 162 0.73 7.74 -22.35
CA ARG A 162 1.94 6.96 -22.05
C ARG A 162 2.36 6.12 -23.25
N LYS A 163 3.50 6.44 -23.87
CA LYS A 163 4.29 5.42 -24.60
C LYS A 163 4.59 4.29 -23.61
N LYS A 164 4.36 3.03 -24.02
CA LYS A 164 4.45 1.78 -23.23
C LYS A 164 5.28 1.94 -21.93
N SER A 165 4.59 2.07 -20.80
CA SER A 165 5.24 2.03 -19.48
C SER A 165 5.92 0.66 -19.32
N PRO A 166 7.19 0.58 -18.86
CA PRO A 166 7.88 -0.70 -18.61
C PRO A 166 7.13 -1.62 -17.64
N TYR A 167 6.20 -1.04 -16.86
CA TYR A 167 5.36 -1.76 -15.90
C TYR A 167 3.88 -1.60 -16.27
N PRO A 168 3.23 -2.60 -16.91
CA PRO A 168 1.79 -2.59 -17.21
C PRO A 168 0.93 -2.57 -15.94
N TYR A 169 1.47 -3.11 -14.84
CA TYR A 169 0.81 -3.25 -13.55
C TYR A 169 0.35 -1.92 -12.91
N ARG A 170 1.01 -0.80 -13.22
CA ARG A 170 0.64 0.54 -12.70
C ARG A 170 -0.68 1.06 -13.27
N ILE A 171 -1.06 0.65 -14.48
CA ILE A 171 -2.33 1.05 -15.10
C ILE A 171 -3.46 0.21 -14.52
N ILE A 172 -3.23 -1.09 -14.38
CA ILE A 172 -4.17 -2.03 -13.77
C ILE A 172 -4.56 -1.57 -12.35
N ASP A 173 -3.61 -1.09 -11.55
CA ASP A 173 -3.90 -0.50 -10.22
C ASP A 173 -4.94 0.60 -10.29
N MET A 174 -4.74 1.55 -11.19
CA MET A 174 -5.57 2.73 -11.32
C MET A 174 -6.99 2.36 -11.77
N VAL A 175 -7.11 1.42 -12.70
CA VAL A 175 -8.41 0.93 -13.20
C VAL A 175 -9.15 0.15 -12.13
N LEU A 176 -8.46 -0.73 -11.39
CA LEU A 176 -9.09 -1.52 -10.34
C LEU A 176 -9.49 -0.67 -9.14
N VAL A 177 -8.66 0.29 -8.73
CA VAL A 177 -9.05 1.25 -7.69
C VAL A 177 -10.24 2.09 -8.13
N TYR A 178 -10.30 2.48 -9.39
CA TYR A 178 -11.46 3.19 -9.93
C TYR A 178 -12.72 2.32 -9.91
N ALA A 179 -12.60 1.06 -10.34
CA ALA A 179 -13.71 0.11 -10.33
C ALA A 179 -14.24 -0.13 -8.91
N ALA A 180 -13.36 -0.27 -7.90
CA ALA A 180 -13.78 -0.47 -6.51
C ALA A 180 -14.45 0.74 -5.88
N VAL A 181 -14.05 1.94 -6.30
CA VAL A 181 -14.63 3.20 -5.80
C VAL A 181 -15.90 3.56 -6.56
N SER A 182 -16.10 3.05 -7.79
CA SER A 182 -17.26 3.40 -8.62
C SER A 182 -18.65 3.15 -8.01
N PRO A 183 -18.90 2.10 -7.20
CA PRO A 183 -20.19 1.89 -6.53
C PRO A 183 -20.60 3.08 -5.68
N TRP A 184 -19.64 3.85 -5.15
CA TRP A 184 -19.92 5.01 -4.31
C TRP A 184 -20.68 6.12 -5.02
N VAL A 185 -20.56 6.21 -6.34
CA VAL A 185 -21.31 7.18 -7.16
C VAL A 185 -22.80 6.94 -7.05
N PHE A 186 -23.20 5.67 -6.89
CA PHE A 186 -24.59 5.26 -6.79
C PHE A 186 -25.13 5.32 -5.35
N MET A 187 -24.33 5.70 -4.34
CA MET A 187 -24.80 5.78 -2.94
C MET A 187 -25.93 6.79 -2.76
N SER A 188 -25.88 7.91 -3.47
CA SER A 188 -26.99 8.87 -3.44
C SER A 188 -28.28 8.29 -4.03
N ALA A 189 -28.17 7.40 -5.03
CA ALA A 189 -29.32 6.69 -5.58
C ALA A 189 -29.79 5.59 -4.60
N PHE A 190 -28.88 4.86 -3.97
CA PHE A 190 -29.22 3.84 -2.97
C PHE A 190 -29.99 4.43 -1.78
N ALA A 191 -29.55 5.60 -1.30
CA ALA A 191 -30.23 6.36 -0.27
C ALA A 191 -31.63 6.85 -0.70
N TYR A 192 -31.83 7.15 -1.99
CA TYR A 192 -33.14 7.55 -2.53
C TYR A 192 -34.09 6.37 -2.70
N PHE A 193 -33.58 5.23 -3.18
CA PHE A 193 -34.38 4.02 -3.41
C PHE A 193 -34.53 3.12 -2.17
N ASN A 194 -34.02 3.54 -1.01
CA ASN A 194 -34.01 2.75 0.23
C ASN A 194 -33.44 1.35 0.03
N VAL A 195 -32.31 1.26 -0.67
CA VAL A 195 -31.60 -0.01 -0.88
C VAL A 195 -31.16 -0.56 0.48
N ALA A 196 -31.26 -1.87 0.66
CA ALA A 196 -30.89 -2.50 1.92
C ALA A 196 -29.40 -2.27 2.23
N GLN A 197 -29.10 -1.83 3.44
CA GLN A 197 -27.76 -1.45 3.89
C GLN A 197 -26.71 -2.55 3.67
N TRP A 198 -27.07 -3.83 3.85
CA TRP A 198 -26.14 -4.94 3.65
C TRP A 198 -25.68 -5.07 2.18
N ILE A 199 -26.49 -4.62 1.20
CA ILE A 199 -26.12 -4.57 -0.22
C ILE A 199 -25.09 -3.46 -0.43
N GLU A 200 -25.29 -2.29 0.18
CA GLU A 200 -24.35 -1.18 0.11
C GLU A 200 -22.97 -1.58 0.65
N VAL A 201 -22.96 -2.21 1.83
CA VAL A 201 -21.74 -2.75 2.47
C VAL A 201 -21.07 -3.78 1.56
N LEU A 202 -21.83 -4.71 0.98
CA LEU A 202 -21.25 -5.72 0.09
C LEU A 202 -20.63 -5.09 -1.17
N MET A 203 -21.35 -4.19 -1.83
CA MET A 203 -20.89 -3.55 -3.07
C MET A 203 -19.67 -2.65 -2.85
N THR A 204 -19.64 -1.91 -1.75
CA THR A 204 -18.54 -0.98 -1.45
C THR A 204 -17.29 -1.71 -0.95
N ASN A 205 -17.41 -2.86 -0.28
CA ASN A 205 -16.26 -3.55 0.32
C ASN A 205 -15.59 -4.60 -0.57
N ILE A 206 -16.32 -5.25 -1.49
CA ILE A 206 -15.73 -6.25 -2.42
C ILE A 206 -14.58 -5.65 -3.22
N GLY A 207 -14.74 -4.42 -3.71
CA GLY A 207 -13.71 -3.75 -4.49
C GLY A 207 -12.41 -3.54 -3.71
N PHE A 208 -12.52 -3.12 -2.45
CA PHE A 208 -11.37 -2.91 -1.56
C PHE A 208 -10.69 -4.21 -1.16
N LEU A 209 -11.45 -5.28 -0.93
CA LEU A 209 -10.91 -6.61 -0.70
C LEU A 209 -10.05 -7.07 -1.89
N ILE A 210 -10.58 -6.96 -3.12
CA ILE A 210 -9.85 -7.33 -4.35
C ILE A 210 -8.56 -6.52 -4.48
N ILE A 211 -8.61 -5.20 -4.26
CA ILE A 211 -7.41 -4.34 -4.34
C ILE A 211 -6.37 -4.73 -3.31
N THR A 212 -6.79 -5.00 -2.07
CA THR A 212 -5.85 -5.37 -1.01
C THR A 212 -5.19 -6.71 -1.29
N ILE A 213 -5.95 -7.72 -1.74
CA ILE A 213 -5.41 -9.01 -2.18
C ILE A 213 -4.37 -8.79 -3.29
N LEU A 214 -4.64 -7.90 -4.25
CA LEU A 214 -3.69 -7.60 -5.31
C LEU A 214 -2.44 -6.88 -4.81
N PHE A 215 -2.56 -5.95 -3.86
CA PHE A 215 -1.38 -5.33 -3.24
C PHE A 215 -0.54 -6.36 -2.47
N ILE A 216 -1.17 -7.31 -1.79
CA ILE A 216 -0.49 -8.43 -1.11
C ILE A 216 0.19 -9.36 -2.13
N ALA A 217 -0.52 -9.78 -3.18
CA ALA A 217 0.05 -10.65 -4.20
C ALA A 217 1.26 -9.99 -4.89
N ARG A 218 1.20 -8.67 -5.10
CA ARG A 218 2.28 -7.88 -5.68
C ARG A 218 3.45 -7.70 -4.74
N SER A 219 3.21 -7.40 -3.46
CA SER A 219 4.29 -7.30 -2.48
C SER A 219 5.04 -8.62 -2.37
N VAL A 220 4.31 -9.74 -2.29
CA VAL A 220 4.93 -11.08 -2.26
C VAL A 220 5.73 -11.35 -3.54
N ARG A 221 5.16 -11.07 -4.73
CA ARG A 221 5.87 -11.27 -5.99
C ARG A 221 7.14 -10.41 -6.08
N GLN A 222 7.06 -9.15 -5.66
CA GLN A 222 8.21 -8.26 -5.63
C GLN A 222 9.29 -8.76 -4.67
N SER A 223 8.93 -9.12 -3.43
CA SER A 223 9.88 -9.67 -2.47
C SER A 223 10.52 -10.98 -2.95
N ARG A 224 9.77 -11.83 -3.67
CA ARG A 224 10.32 -13.03 -4.29
C ARG A 224 11.31 -12.71 -5.42
N MET A 225 11.03 -11.71 -6.25
CA MET A 225 11.95 -11.28 -7.31
C MET A 225 13.23 -10.69 -6.72
N GLU A 226 13.14 -9.82 -5.71
CA GLU A 226 14.30 -9.26 -5.02
C GLU A 226 15.16 -10.35 -4.35
N MET A 227 14.51 -11.35 -3.73
CA MET A 227 15.21 -12.50 -3.17
C MET A 227 15.89 -13.35 -4.25
N SER A 228 15.20 -13.62 -5.37
CA SER A 228 15.77 -14.36 -6.50
C SER A 228 16.97 -13.63 -7.11
N GLU A 229 16.93 -12.32 -7.22
CA GLU A 229 18.04 -11.52 -7.74
C GLU A 229 19.24 -11.54 -6.79
N ARG A 230 19.00 -11.45 -5.47
CA ARG A 230 20.06 -11.60 -4.45
C ARG A 230 20.71 -12.98 -4.51
N LEU A 231 19.91 -14.03 -4.68
CA LEU A 231 20.41 -15.40 -4.81
C LEU A 231 21.22 -15.58 -6.10
N SER A 232 20.72 -15.06 -7.23
CA SER A 232 21.45 -15.07 -8.52
C SER A 232 22.80 -14.37 -8.39
N LYS A 233 22.82 -13.14 -7.86
CA LYS A 233 24.06 -12.38 -7.64
C LYS A 233 25.04 -13.10 -6.71
N LYS A 234 24.53 -13.77 -5.67
CA LYS A 234 25.37 -14.56 -4.76
C LYS A 234 25.98 -15.77 -5.50
N GLN A 235 25.18 -16.46 -6.30
CA GLN A 235 25.65 -17.61 -7.08
C GLN A 235 26.68 -17.18 -8.14
N ASP A 236 26.40 -16.11 -8.89
CA ASP A 236 27.32 -15.53 -9.87
C ASP A 236 28.65 -15.13 -9.19
N TRP A 237 28.58 -14.56 -7.99
CA TRP A 237 29.77 -14.22 -7.21
C TRP A 237 30.55 -15.45 -6.72
N GLU A 238 29.88 -16.48 -6.20
CA GLU A 238 30.53 -17.72 -5.75
C GLU A 238 31.26 -18.42 -6.91
N GLU A 239 30.65 -18.41 -8.09
CA GLU A 239 31.24 -18.94 -9.33
C GLU A 239 32.45 -18.09 -9.78
N LEU A 240 32.31 -16.76 -9.85
CA LEU A 240 33.40 -15.86 -10.21
C LEU A 240 34.59 -15.97 -9.24
N PHE A 241 34.32 -16.01 -7.93
CA PHE A 241 35.36 -16.20 -6.91
C PHE A 241 36.05 -17.55 -7.06
N GLY A 242 35.30 -18.62 -7.31
CA GLY A 242 35.83 -19.95 -7.59
C GLY A 242 36.75 -19.97 -8.81
N ASN A 243 36.29 -19.41 -9.93
CA ASN A 243 37.04 -19.34 -11.18
C ASN A 243 38.34 -18.55 -11.04
N HIS A 244 38.32 -17.41 -10.33
CA HIS A 244 39.55 -16.65 -10.04
C HIS A 244 40.51 -17.43 -9.15
N CYS A 245 40.01 -18.06 -8.08
CA CYS A 245 40.85 -18.89 -7.22
C CYS A 245 41.55 -20.01 -7.99
N GLU A 246 40.86 -20.64 -8.94
CA GLU A 246 41.40 -21.69 -9.81
C GLU A 246 42.43 -21.14 -10.80
N THR A 247 42.15 -19.97 -11.40
CA THR A 247 43.07 -19.25 -12.28
C THR A 247 44.42 -19.00 -11.59
N TYR A 248 44.40 -18.60 -10.31
CA TYR A 248 45.61 -18.37 -9.50
C TYR A 248 46.10 -19.63 -8.75
N ARG A 249 45.52 -20.81 -9.02
CA ARG A 249 45.93 -22.09 -8.42
C ARG A 249 45.97 -22.06 -6.89
N LEU A 250 44.99 -21.41 -6.28
CA LEU A 250 44.82 -21.41 -4.82
C LEU A 250 44.35 -22.80 -4.37
N SER A 251 45.06 -23.38 -3.40
CA SER A 251 44.64 -24.61 -2.73
C SER A 251 43.32 -24.41 -1.98
N LYS A 252 42.64 -25.52 -1.63
CA LYS A 252 41.38 -25.46 -0.85
C LYS A 252 41.53 -24.58 0.41
N ARG A 253 42.64 -24.74 1.14
CA ARG A 253 42.89 -23.96 2.36
C ARG A 253 43.18 -22.48 2.08
N GLU A 254 43.92 -22.18 1.01
CA GLU A 254 44.15 -20.79 0.58
C GLU A 254 42.86 -20.13 0.11
N ARG A 255 41.93 -20.86 -0.53
CA ARG A 255 40.61 -20.35 -0.92
C ARG A 255 39.77 -19.95 0.29
N GLU A 256 39.73 -20.81 1.33
CA GLU A 256 39.05 -20.53 2.59
C GLU A 256 39.62 -19.26 3.26
N ILE A 257 40.95 -19.17 3.36
CA ILE A 257 41.62 -18.02 3.98
C ILE A 257 41.42 -16.75 3.14
N ALA A 258 41.54 -16.84 1.80
CA ALA A 258 41.29 -15.71 0.91
C ALA A 258 39.85 -15.19 1.01
N LEU A 259 38.86 -16.08 1.14
CA LEU A 259 37.47 -15.69 1.32
C LEU A 259 37.27 -14.89 2.62
N LEU A 260 37.77 -15.40 3.75
CA LEU A 260 37.62 -14.73 5.04
C LEU A 260 38.42 -13.41 5.10
N LEU A 261 39.61 -13.39 4.48
CA LEU A 261 40.42 -12.19 4.33
C LEU A 261 39.65 -11.13 3.54
N CYS A 262 39.11 -11.48 2.37
CA CYS A 262 38.33 -10.57 1.53
C CYS A 262 37.04 -10.08 2.21
N LYS A 263 36.44 -10.85 3.15
CA LYS A 263 35.31 -10.41 3.99
C LYS A 263 35.67 -9.38 5.06
N GLY A 264 36.94 -9.01 5.19
CA GLY A 264 37.35 -8.00 6.16
C GLY A 264 37.91 -8.55 7.47
N MET A 265 37.89 -9.87 7.69
CA MET A 265 38.29 -10.48 8.96
C MET A 265 39.77 -10.26 9.29
N THR A 266 40.09 -10.16 10.59
CA THR A 266 41.48 -10.06 11.06
C THR A 266 42.14 -11.44 11.08
N TYR A 267 43.48 -11.49 11.14
CA TYR A 267 44.20 -12.78 11.14
C TYR A 267 43.82 -13.63 12.35
N ARG A 268 43.59 -13.00 13.51
CA ARG A 268 43.07 -13.64 14.73
C ARG A 268 41.68 -14.23 14.53
N ASP A 269 40.77 -13.51 13.88
CA ASP A 269 39.40 -14.01 13.65
C ASP A 269 39.41 -15.18 12.66
N ILE A 270 40.26 -15.11 11.62
CA ILE A 270 40.46 -16.19 10.64
C ILE A 270 41.06 -17.42 11.33
N ALA A 271 42.07 -17.22 12.18
CA ALA A 271 42.71 -18.28 12.95
C ALA A 271 41.70 -19.00 13.85
N GLY A 272 40.86 -18.23 14.57
CA GLY A 272 39.78 -18.76 15.40
C GLY A 272 38.71 -19.50 14.59
N ALA A 273 38.24 -18.92 13.47
CA ALA A 273 37.21 -19.52 12.63
C ALA A 273 37.67 -20.83 11.96
N LEU A 274 38.95 -20.95 11.66
CA LEU A 274 39.53 -22.09 10.95
C LEU A 274 40.31 -23.06 11.87
N PHE A 275 40.30 -22.83 13.18
CA PHE A 275 41.01 -23.62 14.21
C PHE A 275 42.51 -23.84 13.91
N ILE A 276 43.20 -22.77 13.53
CA ILE A 276 44.65 -22.77 13.27
C ILE A 276 45.34 -21.60 13.97
N SER A 277 46.68 -21.59 14.02
CA SER A 277 47.41 -20.46 14.60
C SER A 277 47.38 -19.23 13.69
N GLU A 278 47.46 -18.02 14.26
CA GLU A 278 47.62 -16.78 13.49
C GLU A 278 48.84 -16.82 12.56
N ARG A 279 49.93 -17.44 13.02
CA ARG A 279 51.13 -17.66 12.21
C ARG A 279 50.85 -18.53 10.99
N THR A 280 49.98 -19.53 11.12
CA THR A 280 49.55 -20.37 10.00
C THR A 280 48.71 -19.56 9.00
N VAL A 281 47.82 -18.69 9.49
CA VAL A 281 47.07 -17.76 8.63
C VAL A 281 48.02 -16.85 7.86
N ASP A 282 48.96 -16.21 8.53
CA ASP A 282 49.94 -15.30 7.90
C ASP A 282 50.74 -16.00 6.79
N ASN A 283 51.25 -17.21 7.06
CA ASN A 283 51.95 -18.02 6.06
C ASN A 283 51.09 -18.31 4.82
N HIS A 284 49.80 -18.62 5.00
CA HIS A 284 48.89 -18.82 3.88
C HIS A 284 48.60 -17.53 3.13
N VAL A 285 48.41 -16.40 3.83
CA VAL A 285 48.18 -15.10 3.19
C VAL A 285 49.37 -14.67 2.35
N GLN A 286 50.60 -14.87 2.83
CA GLN A 286 51.81 -14.60 2.05
C GLN A 286 51.85 -15.44 0.76
N ARG A 287 51.48 -16.73 0.83
CA ARG A 287 51.39 -17.60 -0.37
C ARG A 287 50.29 -17.14 -1.33
N ILE A 288 49.15 -16.71 -0.81
CA ILE A 288 48.06 -16.16 -1.63
C ILE A 288 48.55 -14.92 -2.37
N PHE A 289 49.18 -13.97 -1.67
CA PHE A 289 49.74 -12.75 -2.27
C PHE A 289 50.80 -13.02 -3.34
N LEU A 290 51.65 -14.03 -3.13
CA LEU A 290 52.61 -14.49 -4.15
C LEU A 290 51.89 -15.05 -5.38
N LYS A 291 50.93 -15.96 -5.20
CA LYS A 291 50.19 -16.60 -6.32
C LYS A 291 49.30 -15.63 -7.09
N THR A 292 48.80 -14.61 -6.41
CA THR A 292 47.91 -13.60 -6.97
C THR A 292 48.67 -12.34 -7.37
N GLU A 293 49.99 -12.26 -7.20
CA GLU A 293 50.83 -11.10 -7.55
C GLU A 293 50.27 -9.77 -7.03
N VAL A 294 49.79 -9.75 -5.79
CA VAL A 294 49.32 -8.54 -5.11
C VAL A 294 49.91 -8.48 -3.71
N ASN A 295 50.06 -7.28 -3.19
CA ASN A 295 50.67 -7.03 -1.88
C ASN A 295 49.72 -6.29 -0.92
N LYS A 296 48.48 -6.01 -1.35
CA LYS A 296 47.46 -5.36 -0.53
C LYS A 296 46.15 -6.13 -0.59
N LYS A 297 45.46 -6.15 0.56
CA LYS A 297 44.13 -6.74 0.73
C LYS A 297 43.11 -6.21 -0.29
N MET A 298 43.12 -4.90 -0.57
CA MET A 298 42.21 -4.28 -1.55
C MET A 298 42.46 -4.78 -2.97
N ASP A 299 43.73 -4.97 -3.35
CA ASP A 299 44.09 -5.47 -4.68
C ASP A 299 43.73 -6.96 -4.81
N LEU A 300 43.87 -7.73 -3.73
CA LEU A 300 43.39 -9.12 -3.66
C LEU A 300 41.86 -9.19 -3.82
N GLN A 301 41.11 -8.32 -3.12
CA GLN A 301 39.66 -8.22 -3.30
C GLN A 301 39.31 -7.94 -4.76
N LYS A 302 40.04 -7.04 -5.44
CA LYS A 302 39.82 -6.75 -6.85
C LYS A 302 40.14 -7.95 -7.75
N LYS A 303 41.28 -8.62 -7.55
CA LYS A 303 41.67 -9.80 -8.35
C LYS A 303 40.74 -11.00 -8.16
N LEU A 304 40.15 -11.15 -6.97
CA LEU A 304 39.23 -12.26 -6.68
C LEU A 304 37.74 -11.90 -6.90
N GLY A 305 37.42 -10.70 -7.43
CA GLY A 305 36.04 -10.31 -7.76
C GLY A 305 35.19 -9.87 -6.56
N PHE A 306 35.81 -9.42 -5.47
CA PHE A 306 35.14 -9.03 -4.21
C PHE A 306 34.65 -7.56 -4.17
N VAL A 307 34.93 -6.77 -5.20
CA VAL A 307 34.71 -5.30 -5.21
C VAL A 307 33.22 -4.92 -5.31
N HIS A 308 32.31 -5.88 -5.53
CA HIS A 308 30.86 -5.64 -5.68
C HIS A 308 29.99 -5.99 -4.47
N LEU A 309 30.58 -6.29 -3.31
CA LEU A 309 29.87 -6.76 -2.10
C LEU A 309 29.80 -5.74 -0.95
N ILE A 310 30.25 -4.50 -1.15
CA ILE A 310 30.17 -3.42 -0.15
C ILE A 310 29.19 -2.36 -0.61
#